data_AF-A0A292YFI2-F1
#
_entry.id   AF-A0A292YFI2-F1
#
_cell.length_a   1.000
_cell.length_b   1.000
_cell.length_c   1.000
_cell.angle_alpha   90.00
_cell.angle_beta   90.00
_cell.angle_gamma   90.00
#
_symmetry.space_group_name_H-M   'P 1'
#
loop_
_entity.id
_entity.type
_entity.pdbx_description
1 polymer ?
#
loop_
_entity_poly.entity_id
_entity_poly.type
_entity_poly.pdbx_seq_one_letter_code
_entity_poly.pdbx_strand_id
1 'polypeptide(L)' 'MRLLINFFVVLFLNANSFSYCMMCHNGKKEINLNSLTKKEIKEKLFYFKHQNKGLMSSIAKKLTKKDIKSILKYYGK' A
#
# COMPACT_ATOMS: atom_id res chain seq x y z
N MET A 1 -22.02 11.21 -19.52
CA MET A 1 -21.52 11.76 -18.25
C MET A 1 -20.28 10.99 -17.80
N ARG A 2 -19.09 11.37 -18.29
CA ARG A 2 -17.80 10.77 -17.96
C ARG A 2 -16.89 11.88 -17.44
N LEU A 3 -17.00 12.28 -16.16
CA LEU A 3 -16.11 13.33 -15.63
C LEU A 3 -16.09 13.48 -14.08
N LEU A 4 -16.49 12.47 -13.28
CA LEU A 4 -16.57 12.65 -11.82
C LEU A 4 -16.12 11.43 -10.98
N ILE A 5 -15.09 10.68 -11.40
CA ILE A 5 -14.54 9.59 -10.56
C ILE A 5 -13.02 9.72 -10.33
N ASN A 6 -12.37 10.78 -10.81
CA ASN A 6 -10.92 10.97 -10.64
C ASN A 6 -10.51 12.02 -9.59
N PHE A 7 -11.44 12.62 -8.85
CA PHE A 7 -11.10 13.71 -7.92
C PHE A 7 -11.17 13.34 -6.42
N PHE A 8 -11.85 12.24 -6.05
CA PHE A 8 -12.06 11.93 -4.63
C PHE A 8 -10.89 11.21 -3.93
N VAL A 9 -9.84 10.81 -4.66
CA VAL A 9 -8.72 10.01 -4.12
C VAL A 9 -7.49 10.86 -3.77
N VAL A 10 -7.58 12.20 -3.91
CA VAL A 10 -6.43 13.11 -3.74
C VAL A 10 -6.46 13.89 -2.41
N LEU A 11 -7.53 13.80 -1.62
CA LEU A 11 -7.80 14.75 -0.53
C LEU A 11 -7.57 14.26 0.91
N PHE A 12 -6.84 13.17 1.13
CA PHE A 12 -6.46 12.73 2.49
C PHE A 12 -5.00 12.29 2.56
N LEU A 13 -4.09 13.19 2.16
CA LEU A 13 -2.65 13.08 2.35
C LEU A 13 -2.24 13.64 3.73
N ASN A 14 -2.74 13.07 4.82
CA ASN A 14 -2.04 13.16 6.10
C ASN A 14 -2.68 12.26 7.16
N ALA A 15 -1.81 11.61 7.93
CA ALA A 15 -2.08 10.67 9.02
C ALA A 15 -2.60 9.27 8.61
N ASN A 16 -1.77 8.27 8.95
CA ASN A 16 -2.09 6.85 9.07
C ASN A 16 -2.13 6.00 7.79
N SER A 17 -0.97 5.87 7.15
CA SER A 17 -0.65 4.79 6.19
C SER A 17 -0.98 3.37 6.70
N PHE A 18 -1.21 3.21 8.01
CA PHE A 18 -1.63 1.96 8.65
C PHE A 18 -3.04 1.51 8.24
N SER A 19 -4.04 2.41 8.25
CA SER A 19 -5.46 2.05 8.05
C SER A 19 -5.75 1.62 6.61
N TYR A 20 -5.05 2.22 5.64
CA TYR A 20 -5.31 1.98 4.22
C TYR A 20 -4.90 0.57 3.76
N CYS A 21 -3.79 0.03 4.27
CA CYS A 21 -3.37 -1.33 3.92
C CYS A 21 -4.38 -2.37 4.43
N MET A 22 -4.93 -2.20 5.63
CA MET A 22 -5.90 -3.14 6.20
C MET A 22 -7.20 -3.21 5.38
N MET A 23 -7.64 -2.11 4.74
CA MET A 23 -8.86 -2.13 3.93
C MET A 23 -8.84 -3.21 2.83
N CYS A 24 -7.68 -3.48 2.23
CA CYS A 24 -7.53 -4.54 1.23
C CYS A 24 -6.98 -5.85 1.82
N HIS A 25 -6.09 -5.76 2.81
CA HIS A 25 -5.32 -6.91 3.30
C HIS A 25 -5.91 -7.58 4.57
N ASN A 26 -6.94 -7.01 5.22
CA ASN A 26 -7.52 -7.54 6.48
C ASN A 26 -8.77 -8.43 6.27
N GLY A 27 -9.18 -8.69 5.02
CA GLY A 27 -10.50 -9.26 4.71
C GLY A 27 -10.50 -10.48 3.78
N LYS A 28 -9.39 -11.22 3.64
CA LYS A 28 -9.23 -12.40 2.76
C LYS A 28 -9.23 -12.14 1.24
N LYS A 29 -9.38 -10.90 0.77
CA LYS A 29 -9.33 -10.59 -0.66
C LYS A 29 -7.89 -10.55 -1.21
N GLU A 30 -6.97 -10.03 -0.40
CA GLU A 30 -5.55 -9.93 -0.72
C GLU A 30 -4.72 -10.64 0.35
N ILE A 31 -3.44 -10.86 0.05
CA ILE A 31 -2.48 -11.48 0.97
C ILE A 31 -2.47 -10.80 2.34
N ASN A 32 -2.55 -11.61 3.41
CA ASN A 32 -2.38 -11.11 4.76
C ASN A 32 -0.93 -10.66 4.98
N LEU A 33 -0.71 -9.36 5.21
CA LEU A 33 0.63 -8.82 5.40
C LEU A 33 1.37 -9.40 6.61
N ASN A 34 0.65 -9.86 7.66
CA ASN A 34 1.26 -10.49 8.83
C ASN A 34 1.71 -11.94 8.59
N SER A 35 1.36 -12.54 7.45
CA SER A 35 1.89 -13.85 7.05
C SER A 35 3.31 -13.78 6.46
N LEU A 36 3.70 -12.59 5.98
CA LEU A 36 5.00 -12.31 5.40
C LEU A 36 5.98 -11.83 6.46
N THR A 37 7.27 -12.03 6.23
CA THR A 37 8.33 -11.36 6.97
C THR A 37 8.46 -9.90 6.53
N LYS A 38 9.03 -9.06 7.41
CA LYS A 38 9.34 -7.65 7.07
C LYS A 38 10.22 -7.53 5.82
N LYS A 39 11.12 -8.48 5.58
CA LYS A 39 11.98 -8.52 4.39
C LYS A 39 11.15 -8.75 3.13
N GLU A 40 10.26 -9.74 3.13
CA GLU A 40 9.40 -10.05 1.98
C GLU A 40 8.44 -8.89 1.65
N ILE A 41 7.87 -8.24 2.67
CA ILE A 41 7.02 -7.05 2.47
C ILE A 41 7.84 -5.96 1.76
N LYS A 42 9.05 -5.67 2.25
CA LYS A 42 9.93 -4.66 1.65
C LYS A 42 10.26 -5.00 0.19
N GLU A 43 10.66 -6.23 -0.09
CA GLU A 43 11.01 -6.69 -1.44
C GLU A 43 9.81 -6.59 -2.40
N LYS A 44 8.62 -7.02 -1.96
CA LYS A 44 7.39 -6.89 -2.75
C LYS A 44 7.03 -5.43 -3.02
N LEU A 45 7.19 -4.53 -2.05
CA LEU A 45 6.98 -3.09 -2.25
C LEU A 45 7.94 -2.52 -3.31
N PHE A 46 9.21 -2.92 -3.27
CA PHE A 46 10.17 -2.53 -4.32
C PHE A 46 9.79 -3.09 -5.68
N TYR A 47 9.42 -4.37 -5.76
CA TYR A 47 8.93 -4.98 -6.99
C TYR A 47 7.76 -4.18 -7.57
N PHE A 48 6.73 -3.88 -6.78
CA PHE A 48 5.56 -3.14 -7.24
C PHE A 48 5.86 -1.69 -7.63
N LYS A 49 6.86 -1.03 -7.03
CA LYS A 49 7.31 0.30 -7.48
C LYS A 49 7.75 0.31 -8.93
N HIS A 50 8.38 -0.77 -9.39
CA HIS A 50 8.89 -0.90 -10.76
C HIS A 50 7.86 -1.52 -11.72
N GLN A 51 6.70 -1.97 -11.24
CA GLN A 51 5.64 -2.46 -12.11
C GLN A 51 4.94 -1.31 -12.85
N ASN A 52 4.49 -1.58 -14.08
CA ASN A 52 3.89 -0.56 -14.94
C ASN A 52 2.38 -0.36 -14.72
N LYS A 53 1.67 -1.36 -14.21
CA LYS A 53 0.21 -1.34 -14.08
C LYS A 53 -0.26 -1.96 -12.76
N GLY A 54 -1.48 -1.59 -12.35
CA GLY A 54 -2.16 -2.15 -11.19
C GLY A 54 -2.21 -1.21 -9.98
N LEU A 55 -3.25 -1.37 -9.17
CA LEU A 55 -3.50 -0.54 -7.98
C LEU A 55 -2.31 -0.57 -7.01
N MET A 56 -1.73 -1.76 -6.79
CA MET A 56 -0.58 -1.92 -5.89
C MET A 56 0.67 -1.18 -6.38
N SER A 57 0.91 -1.11 -7.69
CA SER A 57 1.99 -0.30 -8.26
C SER A 57 1.78 1.19 -7.98
N SER A 58 0.57 1.69 -8.22
CA SER A 58 0.20 3.09 -7.95
C SER A 58 0.35 3.47 -6.48
N ILE A 59 -0.02 2.57 -5.56
CA ILE A 59 0.19 2.76 -4.12
C ILE A 59 1.68 2.73 -3.81
N ALA A 60 2.40 1.68 -4.23
CA ALA A 60 3.81 1.49 -3.92
C ALA A 60 4.67 2.66 -4.40
N LYS A 61 4.41 3.21 -5.60
CA LYS A 61 5.12 4.38 -6.15
C LYS A 61 4.97 5.64 -5.29
N LYS A 62 3.85 5.80 -4.58
CA LYS A 62 3.61 6.94 -3.68
C LYS A 62 4.25 6.80 -2.30
N LEU A 63 4.68 5.60 -1.91
CA LEU A 63 5.28 5.36 -0.59
C LEU A 63 6.71 5.91 -0.52
N THR A 64 6.95 6.77 0.47
CA THR A 64 8.28 7.25 0.81
C THR A 64 9.08 6.19 1.59
N LYS A 65 10.38 6.41 1.77
CA LYS A 65 11.21 5.56 2.65
C LYS A 65 10.67 5.55 4.09
N LYS A 66 10.12 6.68 4.56
CA LYS A 66 9.53 6.82 5.89
C LYS A 66 8.25 5.99 6.01
N ASP A 67 7.40 6.00 5.00
CA ASP A 67 6.16 5.19 4.98
C ASP A 67 6.47 3.70 5.00
N ILE A 68 7.42 3.25 4.17
CA ILE A 68 7.87 1.86 4.16
C ILE A 68 8.38 1.45 5.55
N LYS A 69 9.21 2.29 6.19
CA LYS A 69 9.68 2.03 7.56
C LYS A 69 8.52 1.92 8.55
N SER A 70 7.51 2.78 8.45
CA SER A 70 6.32 2.71 9.29
C SER A 70 5.51 1.44 9.06
N ILE A 71 5.23 1.07 7.80
CA ILE A 71 4.53 -0.17 7.44
C ILE A 71 5.23 -1.39 8.06
N LEU A 72 6.56 -1.48 7.95
CA LEU A 72 7.34 -2.59 8.49
C LEU A 72 7.42 -2.62 10.03
N LYS A 73 7.03 -1.53 10.73
CA LYS A 73 6.85 -1.56 12.18
C LYS A 73 5.55 -2.25 12.58
N TYR A 74 4.51 -2.11 11.76
CA TYR A 74 3.16 -2.62 12.06
C TYR A 74 2.86 -3.97 11.45
N TYR A 75 3.48 -4.30 10.32
CA TYR A 75 3.21 -5.53 9.57
C TYR A 75 4.41 -6.45 9.48
N GLY A 76 4.07 -7.72 9.31
CA GLY A 76 4.99 -8.82 9.13
C GLY A 76 5.36 -9.50 10.44
N LYS A 77 5.58 -10.82 10.34
CA LYS A 77 6.09 -11.65 11.44
C LYS A 77 7.59 -11.44 11.66
#